data_AF-A0A850QST2-F1
#
_entry.id   AF-A0A850QST2-F1
#
_cell.length_a   1.000
_cell.length_b   1.000
_cell.length_c   1.000
_cell.angle_alpha   90.00
_cell.angle_beta   90.00
_cell.angle_gamma   90.00
#
_symmetry.space_group_name_H-M   'P 1'
#
loop_
_entity.id
_entity.type
_entity.pdbx_description
1 polymer ?
#
loop_
_entity_poly.entity_id
_entity_poly.type
_entity_poly.pdbx_seq_one_letter_code
_entity_poly.pdbx_strand_id
1 'polypeptide(L)' 'CRNCHEFNYMDFSEQAPRSANQHSTALASGDKTCVDCHKGIAHKLPDMKNVEGWQ' A
#
# COMPACT_ATOMS: atom_id res chain seq x y z
N CYS A 1 6.59 6.94 3.39
CA CYS A 1 5.52 6.85 2.38
C CYS A 1 4.69 8.12 2.39
N ARG A 2 3.81 8.31 3.37
CA ARG A 2 2.86 9.43 3.42
C ARG A 2 3.49 10.82 3.60
N ASN A 3 4.65 10.91 4.26
CA ASN A 3 5.37 12.21 4.38
C ASN A 3 5.87 12.78 3.04
N CYS A 4 5.99 11.95 1.99
CA CYS A 4 6.45 12.39 0.67
C CYS A 4 5.47 12.04 -0.46
N HIS A 5 4.60 11.04 -0.27
CA HIS A 5 3.58 10.60 -1.23
C HIS A 5 2.20 10.74 -0.59
N GLU A 6 1.47 11.79 -1.00
CA GLU A 6 0.13 12.04 -0.51
C GLU A 6 -0.91 11.31 -1.36
N PHE A 7 -1.92 10.74 -0.72
CA PHE A 7 -2.94 9.96 -1.41
C PHE A 7 -3.71 10.81 -2.42
N ASN A 8 -4.03 12.06 -2.05
CA ASN A 8 -4.79 12.99 -2.89
C ASN A 8 -4.06 13.41 -4.16
N TYR A 9 -2.75 13.15 -4.27
CA TYR A 9 -1.95 13.46 -5.45
C TYR A 9 -1.70 12.22 -6.31
N MET A 10 -2.27 11.07 -5.97
CA MET A 10 -2.19 9.88 -6.81
C MET A 10 -3.13 10.03 -8.00
N ASP A 11 -2.58 9.98 -9.20
CA ASP A 11 -3.34 9.76 -10.43
C ASP A 11 -3.49 8.24 -10.66
N PHE A 12 -4.72 7.73 -10.67
CA PHE A 12 -4.99 6.30 -10.90
C PHE A 12 -4.93 5.91 -12.38
N SER A 13 -5.06 6.87 -13.31
CA SER A 13 -4.99 6.59 -14.75
C SER A 13 -3.56 6.24 -15.20
N GLU A 14 -2.56 6.77 -14.50
CA GLU A 14 -1.13 6.49 -14.72
C GLU A 14 -0.65 5.18 -14.05
N GLN A 15 -1.54 4.47 -13.36
CA GLN A 15 -1.21 3.26 -12.63
C GLN A 15 -1.61 2.00 -13.39
N ALA A 16 -0.87 0.91 -13.18
CA ALA A 16 -1.29 -0.40 -13.65
C ALA A 16 -2.69 -0.75 -13.07
N PRO A 17 -3.57 -1.44 -13.82
CA PRO A 17 -4.97 -1.67 -13.41
C PRO A 17 -5.12 -2.28 -12.01
N ARG A 18 -4.23 -3.19 -11.62
CA ARG A 18 -4.21 -3.79 -10.28
C ARG A 18 -3.94 -2.74 -9.20
N SER A 19 -2.94 -1.88 -9.39
CA SER A 19 -2.58 -0.84 -8.42
C SER A 19 -3.68 0.20 -8.31
N ALA A 20 -4.23 0.65 -9.44
CA ALA A 20 -5.36 1.58 -9.48
C ALA A 20 -6.56 1.04 -8.70
N ASN A 21 -6.92 -0.24 -8.89
CA ASN A 21 -8.01 -0.87 -8.17
C ASN A 21 -7.75 -0.94 -6.66
N GLN A 22 -6.55 -1.36 -6.24
CA GLN A 22 -6.22 -1.45 -4.81
C GLN A 22 -6.10 -0.08 -4.13
N HIS A 23 -5.57 0.93 -4.83
CA HIS A 23 -5.45 2.27 -4.28
C HIS A 23 -6.80 2.97 -4.18
N SER A 24 -7.68 2.82 -5.17
CA SER A 24 -9.02 3.44 -5.16
C SER A 24 -10.02 2.73 -4.24
N THR A 25 -9.70 1.54 -3.74
CA THR A 25 -10.57 0.77 -2.83
C THR A 25 -9.94 0.63 -1.45
N ALA A 26 -9.10 -0.39 -1.24
CA ALA A 26 -8.56 -0.77 0.07
C ALA A 26 -7.67 0.31 0.71
N LEU A 27 -6.94 1.09 -0.09
CA LEU A 27 -6.18 2.23 0.44
C LEU A 27 -7.09 3.43 0.73
N ALA A 28 -8.08 3.69 -0.13
CA ALA A 28 -9.03 4.79 0.03
C ALA A 28 -9.94 4.61 1.25
N SER A 29 -10.38 3.38 1.53
CA SER A 29 -11.17 3.05 2.73
C SER A 29 -10.34 3.07 4.01
N GLY A 30 -9.01 2.99 3.91
CA GLY A 30 -8.09 2.84 5.03
C GLY A 30 -7.95 1.41 5.54
N ASP A 31 -8.60 0.42 4.91
CA ASP A 31 -8.48 -1.00 5.26
C ASP A 31 -7.05 -1.53 5.08
N LYS A 32 -6.27 -0.89 4.21
CA LYS A 32 -4.85 -1.16 3.99
C LYS A 32 -4.03 0.11 3.98
N THR A 33 -2.77 -0.04 4.32
CA THR A 33 -1.73 0.98 4.29
C THR A 33 -0.70 0.66 3.22
N CYS A 34 0.13 1.65 2.87
CA CYS A 34 1.16 1.51 1.82
C CYS A 34 2.08 0.30 2.07
N VAL A 35 2.39 0.01 3.34
CA VAL A 35 3.34 -1.06 3.71
C VAL A 35 2.72 -2.46 3.67
N ASP A 36 1.39 -2.58 3.70
CA ASP A 36 0.71 -3.88 3.61
C ASP A 36 0.90 -4.53 2.24
N CYS A 37 1.13 -3.72 1.19
CA CYS A 37 1.42 -4.19 -0.15
C CYS A 37 2.87 -3.94 -0.57
N HIS A 38 3.43 -2.77 -0.29
CA HIS A 38 4.83 -2.44 -0.64
C HIS A 38 5.82 -2.92 0.42
N LYS A 39 5.73 -4.23 0.71
CA LYS A 39 6.63 -4.93 1.63
C LYS A 39 8.06 -4.84 1.08
N GLY A 40 8.99 -4.34 1.88
CA GLY A 40 10.39 -4.15 1.48
C GLY A 40 10.80 -2.74 1.09
N ILE A 41 9.89 -1.75 1.04
CA ILE A 41 10.30 -0.33 0.96
C ILE A 41 11.03 0.12 2.24
N ALA A 42 10.67 -0.45 3.38
CA ALA A 42 11.40 -0.21 4.62
C ALA A 42 12.70 -1.04 4.63
N HIS A 43 13.85 -0.38 4.84
CA HIS A 43 15.16 -1.04 4.96
C HIS A 43 15.22 -2.10 6.07
N LYS A 44 14.26 -2.09 7.00
CA LYS A 44 13.97 -3.19 7.91
C LYS A 44 12.57 -3.68 7.61
N LEU A 45 12.47 -4.94 7.19
CA LEU A 45 11.18 -5.57 7.02
C LEU A 45 10.43 -5.53 8.36
N PRO A 46 9.13 -5.22 8.37
CA PRO A 46 8.32 -5.33 9.56
C PRO A 46 8.33 -6.78 10.07
N ASP A 47 8.20 -6.96 11.39
CA ASP A 47 7.98 -8.30 11.93
C ASP A 47 6.60 -8.78 11.44
N MET A 48 6.62 -9.82 10.61
CA MET A 48 5.42 -10.38 10.00
C MET A 48 4.80 -11.50 10.83
N LYS A 49 5.36 -11.81 12.02
CA LYS A 49 4.82 -12.83 12.90
C LYS A 49 3.39 -12.46 13.30
N ASN A 50 2.44 -13.37 13.03
CA ASN A 50 0.99 -13.21 13.24
C ASN A 50 0.24 -12.35 12.19
N VAL A 51 0.85 -12.01 11.05
CA VAL A 51 0.11 -11.42 9.94
C VAL A 51 -0.64 -12.53 9.19
N GLU A 52 -1.97 -12.41 9.12
CA GLU A 52 -2.84 -13.36 8.42
C GLU A 52 -2.41 -13.51 6.94
N GLY A 53 -2.20 -14.74 6.49
CA GLY A 53 -1.81 -15.06 5.11
C GLY A 53 -0.31 -14.88 4.78
N TRP A 54 0.56 -14.74 5.78
CA TRP A 54 2.02 -14.72 5.60
C TRP A 54 2.65 -15.94 6.28
N GLN A 55 3.11 -16.92 5.48
CA GLN A 55 3.89 -18.10 5.91
C GLN A 55 5.31 -18.03 5.37
#